data_AF-A0A848W3C3-F1
#
_entry.id   AF-A0A848W3C3-F1
#
_cell.length_a   1.000
_cell.length_b   1.000
_cell.length_c   1.000
_cell.angle_alpha   90.00
_cell.angle_beta   90.00
_cell.angle_gamma   90.00
#
_symmetry.space_group_name_H-M   'P 1'
#
loop_
_entity.id
_entity.type
_entity.pdbx_description
1 polymer ?
#
loop_
_entity_poly.entity_id
_entity_poly.type
_entity_poly.pdbx_seq_one_letter_code
_entity_poly.pdbx_strand_id
1 'polypeptide(L)'
;MNDDDEGVLVSFTTQKVDEQKPDSIAPLEIEHQVDEVIVDGKLEQQYNHFVYHFENGEAYCWARAYTEHIDEVSIFGPFISRESLDSADAPEFYNDILEYLKRRFGRIDALGEEGYETVWQHPNFIELD
;
A
#
# COMPACT_ATOMS: atom_id res chain seq x y z
N MET A 1 2.35 -25.07 -54.07
CA MET A 1 1.81 -23.82 -53.53
C MET A 1 0.47 -24.18 -52.90
N ASN A 2 0.51 -24.53 -51.61
CA ASN A 2 -0.67 -24.59 -50.76
C ASN A 2 -0.35 -23.63 -49.62
N ASP A 3 -0.99 -22.47 -49.64
CA ASP A 3 -0.97 -21.47 -48.59
C ASP A 3 -2.11 -21.82 -47.64
N ASP A 4 -1.83 -22.64 -46.64
CA ASP A 4 -2.73 -22.87 -45.50
C ASP A 4 -2.11 -22.18 -44.27
N ASP A 5 -2.21 -20.85 -44.25
CA ASP A 5 -1.94 -20.02 -43.08
C ASP A 5 -3.19 -20.05 -42.19
N GLU A 6 -3.29 -21.05 -41.32
CA GLU A 6 -4.34 -21.15 -40.31
C GLU A 6 -4.10 -20.09 -39.24
N GLY A 7 -4.68 -18.90 -39.47
CA GLY A 7 -4.75 -17.84 -38.48
C GLY A 7 -5.50 -18.31 -37.23
N VAL A 8 -4.76 -18.56 -36.16
CA VAL A 8 -5.33 -18.84 -34.83
C VAL A 8 -6.07 -17.59 -34.35
N LEU A 9 -7.40 -17.63 -34.39
CA LEU A 9 -8.26 -16.62 -33.77
C LEU A 9 -8.14 -16.71 -32.24
N VAL A 10 -7.20 -15.95 -31.68
CA VAL A 10 -7.08 -15.77 -30.23
C VAL A 10 -8.27 -14.94 -29.76
N SER A 11 -9.26 -15.61 -29.18
CA SER A 11 -10.44 -14.95 -28.63
C SER A 11 -10.08 -14.42 -27.24
N PHE A 12 -9.82 -13.11 -27.14
CA PHE A 12 -9.71 -12.46 -25.84
C PHE A 12 -11.11 -12.41 -25.22
N THR A 13 -11.33 -13.23 -24.20
CA THR A 13 -12.52 -13.10 -23.37
C THR A 13 -12.33 -11.82 -22.56
N THR A 14 -13.05 -10.76 -22.93
CA THR A 14 -13.18 -9.57 -22.08
C THR A 14 -13.79 -10.03 -20.77
N GLN A 15 -12.95 -10.22 -19.75
CA GLN A 15 -13.43 -10.30 -18.38
C GLN A 15 -14.24 -9.03 -18.13
N LYS A 16 -15.48 -9.21 -17.68
CA LYS A 16 -16.31 -8.15 -17.14
C LYS A 16 -15.48 -7.54 -16.00
N VAL A 17 -14.85 -6.39 -16.25
CA VAL A 17 -14.25 -5.61 -15.19
C VAL A 17 -15.43 -5.24 -14.31
N ASP A 18 -15.52 -5.85 -13.14
CA ASP A 18 -16.45 -5.39 -12.12
C ASP A 18 -16.22 -3.89 -12.01
N GLU A 19 -17.28 -3.08 -12.11
CA GLU A 19 -17.15 -1.62 -12.00
C GLU A 19 -16.72 -1.31 -10.57
N GLN A 20 -15.41 -1.39 -10.33
CA GLN A 20 -14.83 -1.10 -9.04
C GLN A 20 -15.16 0.35 -8.74
N LYS A 21 -15.97 0.57 -7.70
CA LYS A 21 -16.27 1.91 -7.21
C LYS A 21 -14.95 2.67 -7.06
N PRO A 22 -14.81 3.89 -7.63
CA PRO A 22 -13.58 4.66 -7.50
C PRO A 22 -13.21 4.82 -6.03
N ASP A 23 -11.91 4.84 -5.74
CA ASP A 23 -11.45 5.10 -4.37
C ASP A 23 -11.93 6.48 -3.91
N SER A 24 -12.43 6.57 -2.67
CA SER A 24 -12.86 7.84 -2.07
C SER A 24 -11.69 8.81 -1.87
N ILE A 25 -10.48 8.27 -1.78
CA ILE A 25 -9.23 9.00 -1.58
C ILE A 25 -8.12 8.42 -2.47
N ALA A 26 -7.11 9.23 -2.79
CA ALA A 26 -5.88 8.79 -3.43
C ALA A 26 -4.69 9.43 -2.70
N PRO A 27 -3.50 8.81 -2.73
CA PRO A 27 -2.30 9.44 -2.19
C PRO A 27 -2.01 10.72 -2.98
N LEU A 28 -1.63 11.78 -2.27
CA LEU A 28 -1.16 13.03 -2.86
C LEU A 28 0.23 12.86 -3.48
N GLU A 29 1.04 12.00 -2.88
CA GLU A 29 2.42 11.74 -3.25
C GLU A 29 2.78 10.28 -2.94
N ILE A 30 3.62 9.68 -3.79
CA ILE A 30 4.21 8.36 -3.56
C ILE A 30 5.71 8.48 -3.75
N GLU A 31 6.47 8.19 -2.69
CA GLU A 31 7.92 8.26 -2.68
C GLU A 31 8.51 6.85 -2.67
N HIS A 32 9.60 6.63 -3.40
CA HIS A 32 10.45 5.46 -3.22
C HIS A 32 11.67 5.86 -2.40
N GLN A 33 11.90 5.16 -1.30
CA GLN A 33 12.96 5.43 -0.35
C GLN A 33 13.74 4.15 -0.04
N VAL A 34 14.94 4.33 0.53
CA VAL A 34 15.83 3.25 0.92
C VAL A 34 16.30 3.48 2.35
N ASP A 35 16.00 2.55 3.25
CA ASP A 35 16.52 2.53 4.61
C ASP A 35 17.80 1.69 4.65
N GLU A 36 18.90 2.28 5.14
CA GLU A 36 20.21 1.60 5.28
C GLU A 36 20.55 1.37 6.74
N VAL A 37 20.91 0.14 7.09
CA VAL A 37 21.44 -0.21 8.42
C VAL A 37 22.95 -0.40 8.30
N ILE A 38 23.69 0.52 8.93
CA ILE A 38 25.15 0.53 8.95
C ILE A 38 25.65 0.16 10.34
N VAL A 39 26.40 -0.93 10.46
CA VAL A 39 27.00 -1.41 11.72
C VAL A 39 28.52 -1.41 11.55
N ASP A 40 29.25 -0.82 12.51
CA ASP A 40 30.72 -0.71 12.47
C ASP A 40 31.29 -0.15 11.15
N GLY A 41 30.56 0.77 10.52
CA GLY A 41 30.94 1.40 9.26
C GLY A 41 30.74 0.55 8.01
N LYS A 42 30.02 -0.58 8.11
CA LYS A 42 29.64 -1.45 6.99
C LYS A 42 28.13 -1.46 6.82
N LEU A 43 27.68 -1.43 5.57
CA LEU A 43 26.29 -1.65 5.21
C LEU A 43 25.95 -3.12 5.48
N GLU A 44 25.05 -3.37 6.42
CA GLU A 44 24.58 -4.71 6.77
C GLU A 44 23.23 -5.01 6.11
N GLN A 45 22.34 -4.02 6.02
CA GLN A 45 21.01 -4.18 5.44
C GLN A 45 20.62 -2.95 4.63
N GLN A 46 19.84 -3.17 3.58
CA GLN A 46 19.31 -2.13 2.71
C GLN A 46 17.87 -2.50 2.35
N TYR A 47 16.91 -1.73 2.83
CA TYR A 47 15.49 -1.99 2.65
C TYR A 47 14.90 -0.96 1.70
N ASN A 48 14.32 -1.41 0.60
CA ASN A 48 13.61 -0.53 -0.33
C ASN A 48 12.14 -0.48 0.08
N HIS A 49 11.53 0.70 0.08
CA HIS A 49 10.12 0.86 0.42
C HIS A 49 9.47 2.00 -0.35
N PHE A 50 8.16 1.88 -0.51
CA PHE A 50 7.31 2.96 -0.99
C PHE A 50 6.59 3.61 0.18
N VAL A 51 6.51 4.94 0.16
CA VAL A 51 5.71 5.74 1.12
C VAL A 51 4.58 6.41 0.36
N TYR A 52 3.34 6.11 0.74
CA TYR A 52 2.12 6.71 0.21
C TYR A 52 1.66 7.79 1.17
N HIS A 53 1.62 9.04 0.73
CA HIS A 53 1.20 10.18 1.54
C HIS A 53 -0.25 10.55 1.26
N PHE A 54 -1.07 10.62 2.31
CA PHE A 54 -2.48 11.00 2.24
C PHE A 54 -2.70 12.25 3.09
N GLU A 55 -3.51 13.18 2.59
CA GLU A 55 -3.83 14.41 3.31
C GLU A 55 -5.21 14.91 2.89
N ASN A 56 -5.96 15.47 3.83
CA ASN A 56 -7.25 16.11 3.55
C ASN A 56 -7.42 17.49 4.23
N GLY A 57 -6.38 18.32 4.30
CA GLY A 57 -6.43 19.68 4.87
C GLY A 57 -6.72 19.77 6.38
N GLU A 58 -7.24 18.71 6.98
CA GLU A 58 -7.54 18.57 8.41
C GLU A 58 -6.69 17.48 9.07
N ALA A 59 -6.24 16.49 8.29
CA ALA A 59 -5.42 15.40 8.76
C ALA A 59 -4.43 14.90 7.70
N TYR A 60 -3.42 14.18 8.17
CA TYR A 60 -2.35 13.59 7.39
C TYR A 60 -2.08 12.15 7.86
N CYS A 61 -1.86 11.25 6.91
CA CYS A 61 -1.44 9.88 7.12
C CYS A 61 -0.34 9.53 6.13
N TRP A 62 0.51 8.58 6.48
CA TRP A 62 1.29 7.87 5.46
C TRP A 62 1.20 6.37 5.64
N ALA A 63 1.41 5.66 4.54
CA ALA A 63 1.49 4.21 4.53
C ALA A 63 2.82 3.77 3.91
N ARG A 64 3.49 2.78 4.50
CA ARG A 64 4.80 2.28 4.06
C ARG A 64 4.69 0.83 3.64
N ALA A 65 5.16 0.50 2.44
CA ALA A 65 5.23 -0.87 1.94
C ALA A 65 6.68 -1.21 1.56
N TYR A 66 7.25 -2.24 2.18
CA TYR A 66 8.59 -2.73 1.86
C TYR A 66 8.54 -3.60 0.61
N THR A 67 9.52 -3.48 -0.27
CA THR A 67 9.51 -4.22 -1.54
C THR A 67 9.70 -5.72 -1.36
N GLU A 68 10.32 -6.15 -0.26
CA GLU A 68 10.49 -7.56 0.10
C GLU A 68 9.16 -8.20 0.56
N HIS A 69 8.27 -7.40 1.15
CA HIS A 69 6.94 -7.79 1.61
C HIS A 69 5.86 -6.92 0.95
N ILE A 70 5.85 -6.90 -0.39
CA ILE A 70 5.06 -5.91 -1.15
C ILE A 70 3.54 -6.05 -0.96
N ASP A 71 3.07 -7.20 -0.49
CA ASP A 71 1.66 -7.44 -0.16
C ASP A 71 1.26 -6.89 1.22
N GLU A 72 2.21 -6.34 1.98
CA GLU A 72 2.03 -5.79 3.31
C GLU A 72 2.24 -4.27 3.32
N VAL A 73 1.46 -3.56 4.14
CA VAL A 73 1.60 -2.12 4.34
C VAL A 73 1.40 -1.73 5.79
N SER A 74 2.21 -0.81 6.28
CA SER A 74 2.05 -0.22 7.61
C SER A 74 1.52 1.21 7.50
N ILE A 75 0.41 1.52 8.16
CA ILE A 75 -0.19 2.87 8.20
C ILE A 75 0.19 3.62 9.47
N PHE A 76 0.46 4.92 9.33
CA PHE A 76 0.85 5.84 10.40
C PHE A 76 -0.07 7.06 10.38
N GLY A 77 -0.55 7.45 11.56
CA GLY A 77 -1.54 8.52 11.73
C GLY A 77 -2.92 7.97 12.13
N PRO A 78 -3.97 8.79 12.09
CA PRO A 78 -4.00 10.15 11.53
C PRO A 78 -3.32 11.20 12.43
N PHE A 79 -2.56 12.09 11.79
CA PHE A 79 -1.88 13.23 12.41
C PHE A 79 -2.51 14.56 11.99
N ILE A 80 -2.26 15.64 12.73
CA ILE A 80 -2.76 16.97 12.38
C ILE A 80 -2.16 17.45 11.04
N SER A 81 -0.87 17.24 10.81
CA SER A 81 -0.22 17.56 9.53
C SER A 81 1.07 16.77 9.32
N ARG A 82 1.76 17.01 8.19
CA ARG A 82 3.09 16.42 7.92
C ARG A 82 4.16 16.91 8.88
N GLU A 83 4.00 18.11 9.43
CA GLU A 83 4.91 18.77 10.36
C GLU A 83 4.56 18.56 11.84
N SER A 84 3.30 18.24 12.15
CA SER A 84 2.82 17.93 13.50
C SER A 84 2.28 16.50 13.54
N LEU A 85 3.06 15.62 14.16
CA LEU A 85 2.70 14.22 14.41
C LEU A 85 1.81 14.03 15.64
N ASP A 86 1.14 15.10 16.09
CA ASP A 86 0.10 15.00 17.10
C ASP A 86 -1.12 14.30 16.48
N SER A 87 -1.79 13.46 17.25
CA SER A 87 -2.96 12.71 16.76
C SER A 87 -4.07 13.66 16.32
N ALA A 88 -4.63 13.43 15.13
CA ALA A 88 -5.87 14.05 14.68
C ALA A 88 -7.06 13.13 14.96
N ASP A 89 -8.22 13.70 15.28
CA ASP A 89 -9.49 12.97 15.33
C ASP A 89 -10.16 13.03 13.95
N ALA A 90 -9.76 12.12 13.06
CA ALA A 90 -10.22 12.09 11.67
C ALA A 90 -10.62 10.66 11.22
N PRO A 91 -11.65 10.05 11.83
CA PRO A 91 -12.01 8.65 11.60
C PRO A 91 -12.49 8.37 10.16
N GLU A 92 -13.22 9.30 9.52
CA GLU A 92 -13.68 9.13 8.14
C GLU A 92 -12.50 9.11 7.15
N PHE A 93 -11.55 10.04 7.31
CA PHE A 93 -10.31 10.08 6.54
C PHE A 93 -9.50 8.78 6.68
N TYR A 94 -9.33 8.30 7.91
CA TYR A 94 -8.62 7.05 8.17
C TYR A 94 -9.34 5.85 7.51
N ASN A 95 -10.67 5.79 7.60
CA ASN A 95 -11.45 4.72 6.95
C ASN A 95 -11.34 4.74 5.43
N ASP A 96 -11.37 5.93 4.80
CA ASP A 96 -11.19 6.05 3.35
C ASP A 96 -9.81 5.54 2.91
N ILE A 97 -8.76 5.82 3.70
CA ILE A 97 -7.41 5.30 3.44
C ILE A 97 -7.39 3.78 3.60
N LEU A 98 -7.99 3.23 4.66
CA LEU A 98 -8.07 1.79 4.84
C LEU A 98 -8.73 1.11 3.64
N GLU A 99 -9.84 1.64 3.13
CA GLU A 99 -10.50 1.08 1.95
C GLU A 99 -9.63 1.18 0.69
N TYR A 100 -8.86 2.26 0.52
CA TYR A 100 -7.86 2.38 -0.54
C TYR A 100 -6.78 1.29 -0.45
N LEU A 101 -6.27 1.03 0.76
CA LEU A 101 -5.19 0.07 1.01
C LEU A 101 -5.67 -1.39 0.90
N LYS A 102 -6.86 -1.74 1.39
CA LYS A 102 -7.43 -3.10 1.34
C LYS A 102 -7.55 -3.68 -0.07
N ARG A 103 -7.66 -2.80 -1.06
CA ARG A 103 -7.75 -3.16 -2.48
C ARG A 103 -6.40 -3.47 -3.11
N ARG A 104 -5.30 -3.09 -2.46
CA ARG A 104 -3.94 -3.09 -3.00
C ARG A 104 -2.99 -3.98 -2.22
N PHE A 105 -3.23 -4.15 -0.93
CA PHE A 105 -2.40 -4.95 -0.02
C PHE A 105 -3.21 -6.09 0.54
N GLY A 106 -2.55 -7.20 0.86
CA GLY A 106 -3.14 -8.36 1.52
C GLY A 106 -3.14 -8.25 3.05
N ARG A 107 -2.30 -7.39 3.63
CA ARG A 107 -2.25 -7.12 5.07
C ARG A 107 -1.96 -5.65 5.34
N ILE A 108 -2.65 -5.11 6.36
CA ILE A 108 -2.47 -3.73 6.83
C ILE A 108 -2.21 -3.78 8.32
N ASP A 109 -1.06 -3.26 8.72
CA ASP A 109 -0.67 -3.07 10.11
C ASP A 109 -0.69 -1.58 10.47
N ALA A 110 -0.99 -1.23 11.72
CA ALA A 110 -0.94 0.14 12.23
C ALA A 110 -0.01 0.21 13.44
N LEU A 111 0.66 1.35 13.65
CA LEU A 111 1.48 1.55 14.85
C LEU A 111 0.59 1.90 16.05
N GLY A 112 0.44 0.96 16.98
CA GLY A 112 -0.22 1.12 18.28
C GLY A 112 0.75 1.41 19.43
N GLU A 113 0.26 1.40 20.67
CA GLU A 113 1.08 1.70 21.87
C GLU A 113 2.16 0.65 22.15
N GLU A 114 1.88 -0.63 21.84
CA GLU A 114 2.78 -1.76 22.09
C GLU A 114 3.62 -2.15 20.86
N GLY A 115 3.48 -1.43 19.75
CA GLY A 115 4.13 -1.73 18.47
C GLY A 115 3.12 -1.86 17.32
N TYR A 116 3.49 -2.59 16.27
CA TYR A 116 2.61 -2.80 15.13
C TYR A 116 1.51 -3.82 15.44
N GLU A 117 0.28 -3.47 15.09
CA GLU A 117 -0.90 -4.31 15.22
C GLU A 117 -1.60 -4.47 13.87
N THR A 118 -2.00 -5.70 13.53
CA THR A 118 -2.77 -5.95 12.31
C THR A 118 -4.19 -5.42 12.45
N VAL A 119 -4.51 -4.39 11.67
CA VAL A 119 -5.84 -3.78 11.63
C VAL A 119 -6.72 -4.41 10.55
N TRP A 120 -6.11 -5.05 9.55
CA TRP A 120 -6.84 -5.81 8.54
C TRP A 120 -5.94 -6.82 7.83
N GLN A 121 -6.52 -7.95 7.44
CA GLN A 121 -5.86 -8.96 6.61
C GLN A 121 -6.89 -9.58 5.65
N HIS A 122 -6.50 -9.75 4.40
CA HIS A 122 -7.29 -10.47 3.42
C HIS A 122 -7.41 -11.94 3.83
N PRO A 123 -8.59 -12.60 3.73
CA PRO A 123 -8.77 -13.99 4.15
C PRO A 123 -7.82 -15.00 3.48
N ASN A 124 -7.32 -14.68 2.29
CA ASN A 124 -6.37 -15.51 1.54
C ASN A 124 -4.93 -15.00 1.62
N PHE A 125 -4.61 -14.10 2.55
CA PHE A 125 -3.23 -13.66 2.76
C PHE A 125 -2.38 -14.84 3.23
N ILE A 126 -1.26 -15.07 2.56
CA ILE A 126 -0.27 -16.09 2.89
C ILE A 126 1.01 -15.34 3.17
N GLU A 127 1.54 -15.50 4.38
CA GLU A 127 2.86 -14.98 4.75
C GLU A 127 3.90 -15.74 3.93
N LEU A 128 4.69 -15.01 3.14
CA LEU A 128 5.76 -15.58 2.33
C LEU A 128 7.02 -15.59 3.20
N ASP A 129 7.44 -16.80 3.62
CA ASP A 129 8.70 -17.07 4.34
C ASP A 129 9.96 -16.81 3.47
#